data_AF-A0A969YQW4-F1
#
_entry.id   AF-A0A969YQW4-F1
#
_cell.length_a   1.000
_cell.length_b   1.000
_cell.length_c   1.000
_cell.angle_alpha   90.00
_cell.angle_beta   90.00
_cell.angle_gamma   90.00
#
_symmetry.space_group_name_H-M   'P 1'
#
loop_
_entity.id
_entity.type
_entity.pdbx_description
1 polymer ?
#
loop_
_entity_poly.entity_id
_entity_poly.type
_entity_poly.pdbx_seq_one_letter_code
_entity_poly.pdbx_strand_id
1 'polypeptide(L)'
;MDFLLRPARDETSGILCLMAEARDITEARKAEAALLRNAQQMEWLMKSMVKAFVMWETVFDEGGRLVDARFVYFNDAYERASGLKLDEVRGRRCVKSGPNQSNAGSMSLKRWH
;
A
#
# COMPACT_ATOMS: atom_id res chain seq x y z
N MET A 1 -26.81 -11.22 4.04
CA MET A 1 -27.24 -11.91 5.27
C MET A 1 -26.18 -12.91 5.65
N ASP A 2 -25.70 -12.83 6.88
CA ASP A 2 -24.83 -13.84 7.48
C ASP A 2 -25.64 -14.58 8.55
N PHE A 3 -25.50 -15.89 8.62
CA PHE A 3 -26.26 -16.72 9.55
C PHE A 3 -25.30 -17.56 10.39
N LEU A 4 -25.35 -17.36 11.70
CA LEU A 4 -24.61 -18.19 12.64
C LEU A 4 -25.60 -19.08 13.38
N LEU A 5 -25.38 -20.40 13.29
CA LEU A 5 -26.12 -21.39 14.05
C LEU A 5 -25.30 -21.80 15.26
N ARG A 6 -25.83 -21.58 16.46
CA ARG A 6 -25.23 -22.07 17.70
C ARG A 6 -26.09 -23.21 18.25
N PRO A 7 -25.52 -24.42 18.40
CA PRO A 7 -26.22 -25.51 19.06
C PRO A 7 -26.23 -25.27 20.57
N ALA A 8 -27.42 -25.22 21.18
CA ALA A 8 -27.57 -25.33 22.62
C ALA A 8 -27.58 -26.83 22.98
N ARG A 9 -26.63 -27.26 23.82
CA ARG A 9 -26.50 -28.65 24.26
C ARG A 9 -27.06 -28.80 25.67
N ASP A 10 -27.71 -29.93 25.93
CA ASP A 10 -28.08 -30.38 27.26
C ASP A 10 -26.89 -31.04 27.98
N GLU A 11 -26.92 -31.12 29.31
CA GLU A 11 -25.90 -31.75 30.16
C GLU A 11 -25.62 -33.22 29.79
N THR A 12 -26.58 -33.87 29.11
CA THR A 12 -26.51 -35.27 28.69
C THR A 12 -26.08 -35.50 27.23
N SER A 13 -25.40 -34.54 26.60
CA SER A 13 -24.80 -34.61 25.24
C SER A 13 -25.76 -34.56 24.03
N GLY A 14 -27.07 -34.41 24.26
CA GLY A 14 -28.06 -34.15 23.20
C GLY A 14 -28.11 -32.67 22.78
N ILE A 15 -28.29 -32.39 21.48
CA ILE A 15 -28.59 -31.03 21.00
C ILE A 15 -30.05 -30.73 21.38
N LEU A 16 -30.26 -29.75 22.26
CA LEU A 16 -31.58 -29.36 22.76
C LEU A 16 -32.31 -28.44 21.77
N CYS A 17 -31.58 -27.52 21.13
CA CYS A 17 -32.12 -26.50 20.25
C CYS A 17 -31.04 -25.91 19.33
N LEU A 18 -31.42 -25.52 18.11
CA LEU A 18 -30.61 -24.69 17.22
C LEU A 18 -31.07 -23.24 17.34
N MET A 19 -30.19 -22.37 17.83
CA MET A 19 -30.43 -20.93 17.80
C MET A 19 -29.79 -20.34 16.54
N ALA A 20 -30.60 -19.68 15.72
CA ALA A 20 -30.15 -18.95 14.55
C ALA A 20 -30.04 -17.46 14.87
N GLU A 21 -28.85 -16.90 14.70
CA GLU A 21 -28.63 -15.45 14.67
C GLU A 21 -28.45 -15.03 13.21
N ALA A 22 -29.32 -14.15 12.73
CA ALA A 22 -29.21 -13.55 11.40
C ALA A 22 -28.67 -12.13 11.54
N ARG A 23 -27.52 -11.85 10.93
CA ARG A 23 -26.96 -10.50 10.87
C ARG A 23 -27.10 -9.94 9.47
N ASP A 24 -27.72 -8.76 9.37
CA ASP A 24 -27.69 -8.02 8.13
C ASP A 24 -26.31 -7.40 7.93
N ILE A 25 -25.55 -7.96 6.99
CA ILE A 25 -24.23 -7.49 6.59
C ILE A 25 -24.24 -6.87 5.20
N THR A 26 -25.42 -6.57 4.65
CA THR A 26 -25.58 -6.10 3.27
C THR A 26 -24.78 -4.83 3.03
N GLU A 27 -24.89 -3.85 3.93
CA GLU A 27 -24.16 -2.59 3.82
C GLU A 27 -22.65 -2.76 4.02
N ALA A 28 -22.23 -3.61 4.97
CA ALA A 28 -20.81 -3.92 5.15
C ALA A 28 -20.18 -4.55 3.90
N ARG A 29 -20.89 -5.51 3.26
CA ARG A 29 -20.44 -6.14 2.02
C ARG A 29 -20.41 -5.18 0.84
N LYS A 30 -21.39 -4.27 0.73
CA LYS A 30 -21.39 -3.24 -0.31
C LYS A 30 -20.21 -2.28 -0.16
N ALA A 31 -19.91 -1.85 1.06
CA ALA A 31 -18.79 -0.97 1.35
C ALA A 31 -17.45 -1.65 1.05
N GLU A 32 -17.26 -2.89 1.50
CA GLU A 32 -16.07 -3.71 1.19
C GLU A 32 -15.88 -3.88 -0.32
N ALA A 33 -16.96 -4.23 -1.04
CA ALA A 33 -16.90 -4.40 -2.48
C ALA A 33 -16.62 -3.08 -3.22
N ALA A 34 -17.12 -1.95 -2.72
CA ALA A 34 -16.82 -0.62 -3.28
C ALA A 34 -15.35 -0.24 -3.07
N LEU A 35 -14.79 -0.49 -1.88
CA LEU A 35 -13.37 -0.27 -1.59
C LEU A 35 -12.49 -1.11 -2.52
N LEU A 36 -12.81 -2.40 -2.68
CA LEU A 36 -12.06 -3.28 -3.57
C LEU A 36 -12.12 -2.82 -5.03
N ARG A 37 -13.31 -2.46 -5.53
CA ARG A 37 -13.46 -1.93 -6.89
C ARG A 37 -12.63 -0.65 -7.10
N ASN A 38 -12.68 0.29 -6.15
CA ASN A 38 -11.91 1.52 -6.24
C ASN A 38 -10.40 1.25 -6.25
N ALA A 39 -9.93 0.32 -5.40
CA ALA A 39 -8.51 -0.07 -5.36
C ALA A 39 -8.06 -0.67 -6.69
N GLN A 40 -8.86 -1.57 -7.28
CA GLN A 40 -8.57 -2.17 -8.59
C GLN A 40 -8.57 -1.14 -9.71
N GLN A 41 -9.53 -0.21 -9.71
CA GLN A 41 -9.58 0.87 -10.70
C GLN A 41 -8.35 1.78 -10.59
N MET A 42 -7.94 2.13 -9.38
CA MET A 42 -6.74 2.93 -9.15
C MET A 42 -5.48 2.19 -9.62
N GLU A 43 -5.34 0.92 -9.28
CA GLU A 43 -4.20 0.10 -9.71
C GLU A 43 -4.13 0.01 -11.24
N TRP A 44 -5.26 -0.26 -11.89
CA TRP A 44 -5.35 -0.32 -13.35
C TRP A 44 -5.01 1.02 -14.00
N LEU A 45 -5.51 2.13 -13.44
CA LEU A 45 -5.18 3.48 -13.90
C LEU A 45 -3.66 3.69 -13.86
N MET A 46 -3.02 3.47 -12.71
CA MET A 46 -1.58 3.69 -12.55
C MET A 46 -0.73 2.82 -13.49
N LYS A 47 -1.13 1.55 -13.71
CA LYS A 47 -0.48 0.64 -14.66
C LYS A 47 -0.66 1.06 -16.13
N SER A 48 -1.84 1.57 -16.47
CA SER A 48 -2.17 2.02 -17.84
C SER A 48 -1.55 3.37 -18.20
N MET A 49 -1.12 4.17 -17.21
CA MET A 49 -0.47 5.45 -17.44
C MET A 49 0.83 5.28 -18.24
N VAL A 50 0.90 5.96 -19.38
CA VAL A 50 2.11 6.03 -20.22
C VAL A 50 3.18 6.93 -19.58
N LYS A 51 2.75 7.97 -18.88
CA LYS A 51 3.65 8.94 -18.24
C LYS A 51 4.18 8.38 -16.93
N ALA A 52 5.48 8.60 -16.69
CA ALA A 52 6.12 8.26 -15.43
C ALA A 52 5.51 9.06 -14.27
N PHE A 53 5.12 8.36 -13.21
CA PHE A 53 4.63 8.92 -11.96
C PHE A 53 5.45 8.36 -10.81
N VAL A 54 5.85 9.24 -9.89
CA VAL A 54 6.62 8.90 -8.71
C VAL A 54 6.13 9.70 -7.51
N MET A 55 6.02 9.03 -6.38
CA MET A 55 5.69 9.59 -5.10
C MET A 55 6.84 9.36 -4.12
N TRP A 56 7.22 10.43 -3.46
CA TRP A 56 8.32 10.49 -2.51
C TRP A 56 7.77 10.94 -1.17
N GLU A 57 8.42 10.52 -0.10
CA GLU A 57 8.20 11.07 1.22
C GLU A 57 9.50 11.68 1.70
N THR A 58 9.41 12.92 2.17
CA THR A 58 10.54 13.75 2.56
C THR A 58 10.47 14.05 4.05
N VAL A 59 11.61 13.94 4.74
CA VAL A 59 11.77 14.27 6.16
C VAL A 59 12.65 15.51 6.25
N PHE A 60 12.18 16.52 6.98
CA PHE A 60 12.90 17.76 7.24
C PHE A 60 13.31 17.86 8.71
N ASP A 61 14.42 18.52 9.00
CA ASP A 61 14.78 18.92 10.37
C ASP A 61 14.01 20.17 10.82
N GLU A 62 14.20 20.56 12.09
CA GLU A 62 13.62 21.77 12.69
C GLU A 62 14.05 23.07 11.98
N GLY A 63 15.18 23.03 11.25
CA GLY A 63 15.68 24.13 10.44
C GLY A 63 15.13 24.15 9.00
N GLY A 64 14.20 23.26 8.66
CA GLY A 64 13.61 23.13 7.33
C GLY A 64 14.54 22.52 6.29
N ARG A 65 15.63 21.87 6.70
CA ARG A 65 16.56 21.20 5.77
C ARG A 65 16.08 19.79 5.49
N LEU A 66 16.11 19.39 4.22
CA LEU A 66 15.79 18.02 3.81
C LEU A 66 16.85 17.06 4.38
N VAL A 67 16.46 16.19 5.30
CA VAL A 67 17.32 15.21 5.96
C VAL A 67 17.24 13.85 5.27
N ASP A 68 16.04 13.48 4.83
CA ASP A 68 15.79 12.19 4.19
C ASP A 68 14.71 12.31 3.12
N ALA A 69 14.81 11.46 2.11
CA ALA A 69 13.77 11.28 1.11
C ALA A 69 13.72 9.80 0.71
N ARG A 70 12.52 9.22 0.68
CA ARG A 70 12.30 7.83 0.29
C ARG A 70 11.28 7.72 -0.84
N PHE A 71 11.51 6.79 -1.76
CA PHE A 71 10.49 6.38 -2.71
C PHE A 71 9.35 5.67 -1.96
N VAL A 72 8.14 6.19 -2.09
CA VAL A 72 6.93 5.56 -1.56
C VAL A 72 6.30 4.68 -2.64
N TYR A 73 6.27 5.20 -3.86
CA TYR A 73 5.68 4.52 -5.01
C TYR A 73 6.21 5.11 -6.31
N PHE A 74 6.27 4.30 -7.35
CA PHE A 74 6.26 4.77 -8.73
C PHE A 74 5.59 3.76 -9.63
N ASN A 75 5.05 4.23 -10.76
CA ASN A 75 4.36 3.37 -11.71
C ASN A 75 5.33 2.67 -12.68
N ASP A 76 4.81 1.70 -13.42
CA ASP A 76 5.58 0.93 -14.41
C ASP A 76 6.23 1.82 -15.47
N ALA A 77 5.64 2.97 -15.80
CA ALA A 77 6.24 3.93 -16.73
C ALA A 77 7.53 4.54 -16.17
N TYR A 78 7.59 4.84 -14.87
CA TYR A 78 8.81 5.27 -14.22
C TYR A 78 9.83 4.13 -14.14
N GLU A 79 9.40 2.89 -13.88
CA GLU A 79 10.31 1.73 -13.90
C GLU A 79 10.99 1.58 -15.25
N ARG A 80 10.21 1.64 -16.34
CA ARG A 80 10.73 1.55 -17.71
C ARG A 80 11.67 2.70 -18.05
N ALA A 81 11.37 3.91 -17.57
CA ALA A 81 12.16 5.10 -17.89
C ALA A 81 13.47 5.19 -17.08
N SER A 82 13.44 4.79 -15.81
CA SER A 82 14.59 4.86 -14.89
C SER A 82 15.44 3.58 -14.87
N GLY A 83 14.87 2.45 -15.26
CA GLY A 83 15.47 1.12 -15.09
C GLY A 83 15.40 0.59 -13.66
N LEU A 84 14.76 1.31 -12.72
CA LEU A 84 14.66 0.94 -11.32
C LEU A 84 13.37 0.15 -11.05
N LYS A 85 13.47 -0.91 -10.24
CA LYS A 85 12.29 -1.58 -9.70
C LYS A 85 11.93 -1.02 -8.33
N LEU A 86 10.62 -0.85 -8.07
CA LEU A 86 10.16 -0.27 -6.81
C LEU A 86 10.69 -1.07 -5.63
N ASP A 87 10.62 -2.39 -5.69
CA ASP A 87 11.07 -3.28 -4.62
C ASP A 87 12.59 -3.23 -4.36
N GLU A 88 13.41 -2.79 -5.33
CA GLU A 88 14.85 -2.64 -5.14
C GLU A 88 15.20 -1.38 -4.35
N VAL A 89 14.36 -0.34 -4.46
CA VAL A 89 14.61 0.97 -3.86
C VAL A 89 13.68 1.28 -2.68
N ARG A 90 12.63 0.47 -2.48
CA ARG A 90 11.67 0.60 -1.38
C ARG A 90 12.40 0.53 -0.04
N GLY A 91 12.22 1.56 0.78
CA GLY A 91 12.88 1.67 2.10
C GLY A 91 14.36 2.07 2.06
N ARG A 92 14.96 2.25 0.86
CA ARG A 92 16.30 2.84 0.76
C ARG A 92 16.19 4.37 0.79
N ARG A 93 17.15 5.01 1.45
CA ARG A 93 17.24 6.48 1.49
C ARG A 93 17.80 6.99 0.17
N CYS A 94 17.07 7.87 -0.49
CA CYS A 94 17.47 8.50 -1.74
C CYS A 94 18.40 9.69 -1.50
N VAL A 95 18.33 10.31 -0.31
CA VAL A 95 19.17 11.44 0.09
C VAL A 95 19.68 11.18 1.50
N LYS A 96 21.00 11.25 1.70
CA LYS A 96 21.63 11.23 3.03
C LYS A 96 22.37 12.55 3.22
N SER A 97 21.68 13.60 3.66
CA SER A 97 22.32 14.90 3.96
C SER A 97 22.93 14.87 5.36
N GLY A 98 24.15 14.32 5.45
CA GLY A 98 25.04 14.62 6.58
C GLY A 98 25.61 16.04 6.46
N PRO A 99 26.10 16.66 7.55
CA PRO A 99 26.60 18.05 7.57
C PRO A 99 27.86 18.30 6.71
N ASN A 100 28.37 17.29 6.02
CA ASN A 100 29.55 17.40 5.19
C ASN A 100 29.41 16.55 3.91
N GLN A 101 28.59 16.96 2.93
CA GLN A 101 28.67 16.40 1.58
C GLN A 101 28.32 17.43 0.48
N SER A 102 29.38 17.97 -0.11
CA SER A 102 29.43 18.44 -1.50
C SER A 102 29.22 17.25 -2.45
N ASN A 103 28.03 16.65 -2.48
CA ASN A 103 27.64 15.78 -3.60
C ASN A 103 26.13 15.55 -3.74
N ALA A 104 25.31 16.54 -3.42
CA ALA A 104 23.84 16.45 -3.54
C ALA A 104 23.31 16.59 -4.98
N GLY A 105 24.16 16.44 -6.01
CA GLY A 105 23.77 16.61 -7.41
C GLY A 105 24.18 15.47 -8.34
N SER A 106 24.80 14.40 -7.83
CA SER A 106 25.30 13.30 -8.68
C SER A 106 24.91 11.91 -8.16
N MET A 107 23.62 11.68 -7.89
CA MET A 107 23.10 10.35 -8.21
C MET A 107 23.06 10.24 -9.73
N SER A 108 24.21 9.91 -10.29
CA SER A 108 24.42 9.66 -11.71
C SER A 108 23.39 8.64 -12.16
N LEU A 109 22.41 9.09 -12.96
CA LEU A 109 21.55 8.26 -13.78
C LEU A 109 22.35 7.55 -14.91
N LYS A 110 23.67 7.45 -14.78
CA LYS A 110 24.55 6.70 -15.67
C LYS A 110 25.27 5.62 -14.89
N ARG A 111 25.04 4.40 -15.40
CA ARG A 111 25.88 3.20 -15.36
C ARG A 111 25.38 2.09 -14.45
N TRP A 112 24.44 1.33 -15.00
CA TRP A 112 24.32 -0.09 -14.73
C TRP A 112 24.25 -0.78 -16.10
N HIS A 113 25.28 -1.56 -16.41
CA HIS A 113 25.37 -2.39 -17.62
C HIS A 113 24.47 -3.61 -17.50
#